data_AF-A0A8S8XV24-F1
#
_entry.id   AF-A0A8S8XV24-F1
#
_cell.length_a   1.000
_cell.length_b   1.000
_cell.length_c   1.000
_cell.angle_alpha   90.00
_cell.angle_beta   90.00
_cell.angle_gamma   90.00
#
_symmetry.space_group_name_H-M   'P 1'
#
loop_
_entity.id
_entity.type
_entity.pdbx_description
1 polymer ?
#
loop_
_entity_poly.entity_id
_entity_poly.type
_entity_poly.pdbx_seq_one_letter_code
_entity_poly.pdbx_strand_id
1 'polypeptide(L)'
;MTSAVFLTLIMLLSGCFGSGEPVNEDKETEEFVPITASFNSIMTTGNPSVGEILIIEGIISVNPLSTNYFVESDIITPTGLRSIEATFLDTNSGTRMIFMPDEPGEWMVNLRLVVDGLEDPIQNNIQFTVLTPNEGDTILSTDSVIEMDISAPLTISGKVIHSSPESCTVSDGSNSQLVNEAGEFSINHGVVEESYNLTITATCGIWTESQDSRLVRVILASSNDMDGDGIPDDSDSCPNGYGEDEGWNPNEITDRDSDGCHDFEEDLDDDNDLIPDIDDDCASEIGWVSDSVNDFDTDGCADSTEDNDDDNDGVEDNEDSCPRGEIGWESKPYTDWDLDGCRDYTEDMDDDNDLVNDTIDSCWRGFSNWESNSTTDFDGDGCYDLSEDEDDDNDGVNDVNFTGFTLDLCPRTPKGAQDVDGGKGCDATEKGLRQRWSGCADDNCAEPPRGMCKNGMC
;
A
#
# COMPACT_ATOMS: atom_id res chain seq x y z
N MET A 1 63.98 13.50 -64.00
CA MET A 1 64.80 14.43 -64.80
C MET A 1 66.02 14.80 -63.98
N THR A 2 67.22 14.60 -64.56
CA THR A 2 68.52 15.25 -64.29
C THR A 2 69.09 15.15 -62.87
N SER A 3 70.07 14.28 -62.55
CA SER A 3 71.48 14.21 -63.02
C SER A 3 72.27 15.50 -62.87
N ALA A 4 73.38 15.44 -62.11
CA ALA A 4 74.75 15.88 -62.48
C ALA A 4 75.62 15.93 -61.21
N VAL A 5 76.65 15.09 -61.02
CA VAL A 5 78.00 15.14 -61.64
C VAL A 5 78.88 16.26 -61.06
N PHE A 6 80.01 15.89 -60.42
CA PHE A 6 81.36 16.49 -60.51
C PHE A 6 82.25 15.94 -59.36
N LEU A 7 83.56 15.70 -59.41
CA LEU A 7 84.60 15.44 -60.42
C LEU A 7 85.93 15.37 -59.62
N THR A 8 86.81 14.40 -59.94
CA THR A 8 88.30 14.48 -59.94
C THR A 8 89.10 14.78 -58.65
N LEU A 9 90.03 13.90 -58.26
CA LEU A 9 91.44 13.76 -58.76
C LEU A 9 92.39 14.78 -58.12
N ILE A 10 93.40 14.29 -57.38
CA ILE A 10 94.73 14.84 -57.01
C ILE A 10 95.29 13.87 -55.95
N MET A 11 96.54 13.46 -55.85
CA MET A 11 97.74 13.45 -56.69
C MET A 11 98.69 12.44 -56.04
N LEU A 12 99.51 11.80 -56.87
CA LEU A 12 100.75 11.11 -56.50
C LEU A 12 101.70 12.02 -55.71
N LEU A 13 102.45 11.45 -54.75
CA LEU A 13 103.93 11.51 -54.64
C LEU A 13 104.41 11.38 -53.19
N SER A 14 105.08 10.27 -52.87
CA SER A 14 106.42 10.26 -52.24
C SER A 14 106.83 8.81 -51.96
N GLY A 15 107.88 8.36 -52.64
CA GLY A 15 108.54 7.09 -52.33
C GLY A 15 109.67 7.27 -51.31
N CYS A 16 110.11 6.16 -50.69
CA CYS A 16 111.54 5.88 -50.43
C CYS A 16 111.78 4.49 -49.81
N PHE A 17 112.65 3.71 -50.45
CA PHE A 17 113.68 2.76 -49.96
C PHE A 17 113.48 1.79 -48.78
N GLY A 18 113.82 0.51 -49.03
CA GLY A 18 114.37 -0.42 -48.03
C GLY A 18 114.31 -1.90 -48.42
N SER A 19 115.45 -2.52 -48.74
CA SER A 19 115.60 -3.92 -49.21
C SER A 19 115.62 -4.97 -48.08
N GLY A 20 115.13 -6.19 -48.35
CA GLY A 20 115.44 -7.38 -47.55
C GLY A 20 114.51 -8.59 -47.82
N GLU A 21 114.89 -9.42 -48.81
CA GLU A 21 114.68 -10.86 -49.10
C GLU A 21 113.82 -11.80 -48.19
N PRO A 22 113.40 -12.99 -48.70
CA PRO A 22 112.08 -13.34 -49.24
C PRO A 22 111.23 -14.20 -48.28
N VAL A 23 109.91 -14.17 -48.41
CA VAL A 23 109.02 -15.15 -47.75
C VAL A 23 107.90 -15.59 -48.69
N ASN A 24 107.86 -16.91 -48.91
CA ASN A 24 106.79 -17.78 -49.43
C ASN A 24 105.57 -17.13 -50.10
N GLU A 25 105.42 -17.35 -51.42
CA GLU A 25 104.12 -17.32 -52.08
C GLU A 25 103.37 -18.62 -51.79
N ASP A 26 102.58 -18.63 -50.73
CA ASP A 26 101.48 -19.59 -50.58
C ASP A 26 100.28 -19.01 -51.33
N LYS A 27 99.95 -19.61 -52.49
CA LYS A 27 98.65 -19.38 -53.15
C LYS A 27 97.57 -20.04 -52.31
N GLU A 28 96.91 -19.28 -51.44
CA GLU A 28 95.61 -19.68 -50.93
C GLU A 28 94.58 -19.54 -52.06
N THR A 29 94.15 -20.69 -52.59
CA THR A 29 92.85 -20.83 -53.22
C THR A 29 91.80 -20.51 -52.16
N GLU A 30 91.07 -19.40 -52.29
CA GLU A 30 89.87 -19.17 -51.49
C GLU A 30 88.86 -20.29 -51.82
N GLU A 31 88.68 -21.24 -50.90
CA GLU A 31 87.60 -22.22 -50.97
C GLU A 31 86.27 -21.48 -50.86
N PHE A 32 85.43 -21.58 -51.90
CA PHE A 32 84.08 -21.04 -51.88
C PHE A 32 83.21 -21.92 -50.98
N VAL A 33 83.09 -21.57 -49.70
CA VAL A 33 82.19 -22.26 -48.77
C VAL A 33 80.75 -21.88 -49.15
N PRO A 34 79.87 -22.83 -49.52
CA PRO A 34 78.49 -22.51 -49.85
C PRO A 34 77.77 -21.99 -48.59
N ILE A 35 77.09 -20.85 -48.73
CA ILE A 35 76.32 -20.24 -47.64
C ILE A 35 75.09 -21.11 -47.39
N THR A 36 74.91 -21.57 -46.15
CA THR A 36 73.68 -22.25 -45.72
C THR A 36 73.06 -21.50 -44.54
N ALA A 37 71.73 -21.33 -44.58
CA ALA A 37 70.98 -20.68 -43.53
C ALA A 37 69.70 -21.47 -43.19
N SER A 38 69.28 -21.45 -41.93
CA SER A 38 67.99 -21.97 -41.48
C SER A 38 67.35 -21.01 -40.49
N PHE A 39 66.01 -20.90 -40.55
CA PHE A 39 65.25 -19.98 -39.74
C PHE A 39 63.95 -20.62 -39.26
N ASN A 40 63.83 -20.79 -37.95
CA ASN A 40 62.62 -21.30 -37.30
C ASN A 40 62.14 -20.29 -36.27
N SER A 41 60.88 -19.85 -36.37
CA SER A 41 60.28 -18.96 -35.39
C SER A 41 59.27 -19.69 -34.51
N ILE A 42 59.28 -19.38 -33.22
CA ILE A 42 58.39 -19.94 -32.22
C ILE A 42 57.79 -18.79 -31.42
N MET A 43 56.46 -18.78 -31.31
CA MET A 43 55.76 -17.86 -30.42
C MET A 43 55.89 -18.39 -28.99
N THR A 44 56.45 -17.59 -28.08
CA THR A 44 56.73 -18.03 -26.70
C THR A 44 55.62 -17.63 -25.72
N THR A 45 54.95 -16.51 -25.99
CA THR A 45 53.69 -16.12 -25.36
C THR A 45 52.55 -16.85 -26.09
N GLY A 46 51.54 -17.37 -25.40
CA GLY A 46 50.38 -18.00 -26.06
C GLY A 46 49.55 -17.00 -26.87
N ASN A 47 48.24 -17.23 -26.99
CA ASN A 47 47.33 -16.22 -27.55
C ASN A 47 47.21 -15.02 -26.59
N PRO A 48 47.71 -13.82 -26.95
CA PRO A 48 47.67 -12.66 -26.05
C PRO A 48 46.29 -11.99 -26.11
N SER A 49 45.95 -11.22 -25.09
CA SER A 49 44.87 -10.23 -25.18
C SER A 49 45.40 -8.91 -25.75
N VAL A 50 44.51 -8.03 -26.23
CA VAL A 50 44.89 -6.67 -26.65
C VAL A 50 45.64 -5.97 -25.51
N GLY A 51 46.78 -5.34 -25.81
CA GLY A 51 47.61 -4.66 -24.81
C GLY A 51 48.59 -5.56 -24.03
N GLU A 52 48.60 -6.88 -24.25
CA GLU A 52 49.62 -7.77 -23.69
C GLU A 52 50.85 -7.86 -24.60
N ILE A 53 52.03 -8.01 -23.99
CA ILE A 53 53.29 -8.13 -24.72
C ILE A 53 53.35 -9.51 -25.40
N LEU A 54 53.50 -9.52 -26.72
CA LEU A 54 53.77 -10.72 -27.50
C LEU A 54 55.28 -10.85 -27.77
N ILE A 55 55.81 -12.07 -27.59
CA ILE A 55 57.21 -12.39 -27.86
C ILE A 55 57.31 -13.53 -28.86
N ILE A 56 58.01 -13.27 -29.97
CA ILE A 56 58.35 -14.27 -30.98
C ILE A 56 59.87 -14.45 -30.98
N GLU A 57 60.32 -15.69 -30.80
CA GLU A 57 61.74 -16.05 -30.87
C GLU A 57 62.05 -16.72 -32.21
N GLY A 58 62.96 -16.13 -32.97
CA GLY A 58 63.51 -16.67 -34.20
C GLY A 58 64.87 -17.30 -33.95
N ILE A 59 64.97 -18.62 -34.11
CA ILE A 59 66.23 -19.37 -34.06
C ILE A 59 66.86 -19.31 -35.44
N ILE A 60 68.07 -18.75 -35.53
CA ILE A 60 68.79 -18.51 -36.78
C ILE A 60 70.10 -19.29 -36.74
N SER A 61 70.38 -20.05 -37.80
CA SER A 61 71.69 -20.68 -38.00
C SER A 61 72.19 -20.36 -39.40
N VAL A 62 73.32 -19.64 -39.49
CA VAL A 62 73.98 -19.25 -40.74
C VAL A 62 75.42 -19.75 -40.73
N ASN A 63 75.87 -20.32 -41.85
CA ASN A 63 77.24 -20.78 -42.04
C ASN A 63 77.75 -20.29 -43.42
N PRO A 64 78.93 -19.65 -43.53
CA PRO A 64 79.90 -19.31 -42.47
C PRO A 64 79.43 -18.19 -41.52
N LEU A 65 79.90 -18.23 -40.26
CA LEU A 65 79.53 -17.29 -39.19
C LEU A 65 79.88 -15.81 -39.48
N SER A 66 80.72 -15.55 -40.49
CA SER A 66 81.10 -14.20 -40.93
C SER A 66 80.08 -13.55 -41.88
N THR A 67 79.00 -14.24 -42.21
CA THR A 67 77.95 -13.74 -43.12
C THR A 67 76.99 -12.84 -42.34
N ASN A 68 76.76 -11.61 -42.81
CA ASN A 68 75.77 -10.75 -42.18
C ASN A 68 74.36 -11.22 -42.56
N TYR A 69 73.43 -11.03 -41.63
CA TYR A 69 72.02 -11.26 -41.85
C TYR A 69 71.22 -10.21 -41.09
N PHE A 70 69.98 -9.99 -41.52
CA PHE A 70 68.99 -9.21 -40.78
C PHE A 70 67.61 -9.84 -40.97
N VAL A 71 66.70 -9.55 -40.05
CA VAL A 71 65.32 -10.06 -40.09
C VAL A 71 64.37 -8.90 -40.30
N GLU A 72 63.48 -9.05 -41.28
CA GLU A 72 62.35 -8.16 -41.52
C GLU A 72 61.04 -8.84 -41.12
N SER A 73 60.02 -8.04 -40.81
CA SER A 73 58.69 -8.54 -40.48
C SER A 73 57.60 -7.76 -41.22
N ASP A 74 56.65 -8.48 -41.82
CA ASP A 74 55.38 -7.93 -42.28
C ASP A 74 54.26 -8.44 -41.35
N ILE A 75 53.54 -7.53 -40.70
CA ILE A 75 52.43 -7.87 -39.79
C ILE A 75 51.09 -7.63 -40.49
N ILE A 76 50.27 -8.67 -40.56
CA ILE A 76 48.90 -8.64 -41.07
C ILE A 76 47.96 -8.74 -39.89
N THR A 77 47.16 -7.70 -39.69
CA THR A 77 46.13 -7.58 -38.67
C THR A 77 44.75 -7.90 -39.25
N PRO A 78 43.71 -8.07 -38.43
CA PRO A 78 42.32 -8.17 -38.89
C PRO A 78 41.89 -7.04 -39.83
N THR A 79 42.38 -5.81 -39.61
CA THR A 79 42.12 -4.64 -40.48
C THR A 79 43.01 -4.57 -41.72
N GLY A 80 43.97 -5.49 -41.87
CA GLY A 80 44.85 -5.63 -43.04
C GLY A 80 46.34 -5.50 -42.70
N LEU A 81 47.16 -5.27 -43.74
CA LEU A 81 48.60 -5.07 -43.57
C LEU A 81 48.88 -3.74 -42.86
N ARG A 82 49.46 -3.79 -41.66
CA ARG A 82 49.78 -2.60 -40.85
C ARG A 82 51.25 -2.62 -40.42
N SER A 83 51.88 -1.45 -40.40
CA SER A 83 53.24 -1.28 -39.89
C SER A 83 53.18 -1.03 -38.38
N ILE A 84 53.34 -2.07 -37.59
CA ILE A 84 53.33 -1.99 -36.12
C ILE A 84 54.76 -1.89 -35.62
N GLU A 85 54.99 -1.01 -34.65
CA GLU A 85 56.30 -0.85 -34.04
C GLU A 85 56.67 -2.11 -33.26
N ALA A 86 57.70 -2.81 -33.73
CA ALA A 86 58.24 -4.01 -33.11
C ALA A 86 59.71 -3.80 -32.77
N THR A 87 60.11 -4.23 -31.57
CA THR A 87 61.50 -4.21 -31.13
C THR A 87 62.15 -5.56 -31.44
N PHE A 88 63.29 -5.52 -32.13
CA PHE A 88 64.13 -6.68 -32.38
C PHE A 88 65.33 -6.68 -31.43
N LEU A 89 65.57 -7.82 -30.79
CA LEU A 89 66.72 -8.04 -29.90
C LEU A 89 67.52 -9.25 -30.39
N ASP A 90 68.80 -9.06 -30.60
CA ASP A 90 69.69 -10.18 -30.94
C ASP A 90 69.97 -11.02 -29.69
N THR A 91 69.83 -12.33 -29.84
CA THR A 91 70.09 -13.33 -28.81
C THR A 91 71.25 -14.23 -29.26
N ASN A 92 71.82 -15.00 -28.32
CA ASN A 92 72.93 -15.92 -28.64
C ASN A 92 72.58 -16.98 -29.70
N SER A 93 71.29 -17.23 -29.97
CA SER A 93 70.78 -18.28 -30.86
C SER A 93 69.89 -17.76 -32.01
N GLY A 94 69.81 -16.43 -32.20
CA GLY A 94 68.99 -15.82 -33.25
C GLY A 94 68.42 -14.45 -32.82
N THR A 95 67.17 -14.16 -33.12
CA THR A 95 66.53 -12.86 -32.82
C THR A 95 65.25 -13.02 -32.00
N ARG A 96 64.87 -12.01 -31.24
CA ARG A 96 63.60 -11.93 -30.50
C ARG A 96 62.85 -10.68 -30.95
N MET A 97 61.63 -10.87 -31.44
CA MET A 97 60.70 -9.80 -31.79
C MET A 97 59.70 -9.60 -30.66
N ILE A 98 59.51 -8.35 -30.24
CA ILE A 98 58.59 -7.95 -29.18
C ILE A 98 57.69 -6.83 -29.70
N PHE A 99 56.38 -7.01 -29.58
CA PHE A 99 55.39 -5.98 -29.88
C PHE A 99 54.12 -6.21 -29.06
N MET A 100 53.18 -5.26 -29.12
CA MET A 100 51.92 -5.29 -28.37
C MET A 100 50.76 -5.17 -29.35
N PRO A 101 49.88 -6.18 -29.48
CA PRO A 101 48.71 -6.11 -30.34
C PRO A 101 47.70 -5.05 -29.87
N ASP A 102 47.10 -4.32 -30.79
CA ASP A 102 46.19 -3.18 -30.53
C ASP A 102 44.73 -3.42 -30.95
N GLU A 103 44.44 -4.55 -31.60
CA GLU A 103 43.08 -4.95 -31.99
C GLU A 103 42.86 -6.47 -31.84
N PRO A 104 41.66 -6.92 -31.42
CA PRO A 104 41.36 -8.34 -31.28
C PRO A 104 41.11 -9.00 -32.64
N GLY A 105 41.39 -10.29 -32.76
CA GLY A 105 41.13 -11.10 -33.96
C GLY A 105 42.33 -11.90 -34.44
N GLU A 106 42.31 -12.32 -35.70
CA GLU A 106 43.37 -13.14 -36.30
C GLU A 106 44.53 -12.29 -36.82
N TRP A 107 45.73 -12.58 -36.32
CA TRP A 107 46.97 -11.91 -36.68
C TRP A 107 47.92 -12.88 -37.38
N MET A 108 48.68 -12.37 -38.36
CA MET A 108 49.71 -13.13 -39.04
C MET A 108 51.00 -12.31 -39.16
N VAL A 109 52.10 -12.86 -38.67
CA VAL A 109 53.43 -12.24 -38.76
C VAL A 109 54.26 -13.05 -39.75
N ASN A 110 54.68 -12.39 -40.83
CA ASN A 110 55.59 -12.96 -41.81
C ASN A 110 57.00 -12.45 -41.54
N LEU A 111 57.85 -13.31 -41.02
CA LEU A 111 59.26 -13.03 -40.77
C LEU A 111 60.09 -13.43 -42.00
N ARG A 112 60.97 -12.54 -42.44
CA ARG A 112 61.89 -12.78 -43.56
C ARG A 112 63.34 -12.63 -43.07
N LEU A 113 64.10 -13.71 -43.14
CA LEU A 113 65.54 -13.68 -42.90
C LEU A 113 66.25 -13.37 -44.22
N VAL A 114 66.92 -12.23 -44.29
CA VAL A 114 67.78 -11.82 -45.40
C VAL A 114 69.23 -12.07 -45.00
N VAL A 115 69.94 -12.88 -45.79
CA VAL A 115 71.35 -13.23 -45.56
C VAL A 115 72.17 -12.78 -46.76
N ASP A 116 73.29 -12.11 -46.51
CA ASP A 116 74.19 -11.66 -47.57
C ASP A 116 74.69 -12.87 -48.39
N GLY A 117 74.37 -12.91 -49.69
CA GLY A 117 74.81 -13.98 -50.60
C GLY A 117 73.79 -15.10 -50.87
N LEU A 118 72.58 -15.03 -50.30
CA LEU A 118 71.42 -15.81 -50.74
C LEU A 118 70.51 -14.92 -51.63
N GLU A 119 70.08 -15.42 -52.78
CA GLU A 119 69.19 -14.66 -53.70
C GLU A 119 67.77 -14.51 -53.15
N ASP A 120 67.26 -15.52 -52.45
CA ASP A 120 65.91 -15.55 -51.89
C ASP A 120 65.95 -15.53 -50.35
N PRO A 121 65.13 -14.68 -49.68
CA PRO A 121 65.03 -14.67 -48.24
C PRO A 121 64.29 -15.90 -47.71
N ILE A 122 64.69 -16.40 -46.55
CA ILE A 122 64.00 -17.51 -45.88
C ILE A 122 62.80 -16.95 -45.12
N GLN A 123 61.60 -17.39 -45.46
CA GLN A 123 60.36 -16.90 -44.85
C GLN A 123 59.82 -17.88 -43.81
N ASN A 124 59.28 -17.34 -42.72
CA ASN A 124 58.53 -18.08 -41.72
C ASN A 124 57.28 -17.28 -41.35
N ASN A 125 56.13 -17.93 -41.27
CA ASN A 125 54.88 -17.28 -40.89
C ASN A 125 54.36 -17.85 -39.58
N ILE A 126 53.81 -16.97 -38.75
CA ILE A 126 53.14 -17.33 -37.50
C ILE A 126 51.76 -16.70 -37.55
N GLN A 127 50.73 -17.54 -37.35
CA GLN A 127 49.36 -17.10 -37.17
C GLN A 127 48.94 -17.33 -35.72
N PHE A 128 48.28 -16.35 -35.13
CA PHE A 128 47.74 -16.43 -33.77
C PHE A 128 46.49 -15.56 -33.63
N THR A 129 45.70 -15.83 -32.60
CA THR A 129 44.50 -15.07 -32.29
C THR A 129 44.76 -14.15 -31.11
N VAL A 130 44.46 -12.86 -31.26
CA VAL A 130 44.44 -11.88 -30.17
C VAL A 130 43.04 -11.88 -29.56
N LEU A 131 42.96 -12.15 -28.26
CA LEU A 131 41.71 -12.16 -27.51
C LEU A 131 41.28 -10.73 -27.15
N THR A 132 39.98 -10.53 -26.98
CA THR A 132 39.46 -9.28 -26.41
C THR A 132 40.01 -9.09 -24.99
N PRO A 133 40.48 -7.88 -24.63
CA PRO A 133 41.00 -7.63 -23.29
C PRO A 133 39.86 -7.74 -22.28
N ASN A 134 40.15 -8.28 -21.10
CA ASN A 134 39.21 -8.26 -19.98
C ASN A 134 39.29 -6.88 -19.29
N GLU A 135 38.23 -6.10 -19.41
CA GLU A 135 38.15 -4.74 -18.86
C GLU A 135 37.73 -4.69 -17.38
N GLY A 136 37.42 -5.84 -16.79
CA GLY A 136 37.04 -5.98 -15.39
C GLY A 136 35.55 -5.77 -15.13
N ASP A 137 35.20 -5.82 -13.84
CA ASP A 137 33.82 -5.63 -13.39
C ASP A 137 33.50 -4.13 -13.27
N THR A 138 32.29 -3.78 -13.68
CA THR A 138 31.70 -2.45 -13.42
C THR A 138 31.19 -2.42 -11.98
N ILE A 139 31.47 -1.36 -11.24
CA ILE A 139 30.92 -1.13 -9.89
C ILE A 139 30.18 0.19 -9.87
N LEU A 140 28.89 0.14 -9.54
CA LEU A 140 28.05 1.32 -9.37
C LEU A 140 27.95 1.71 -7.88
N SER A 141 28.27 2.97 -7.59
CA SER A 141 28.15 3.61 -6.28
C SER A 141 27.19 4.78 -6.35
N THR A 142 26.02 4.64 -5.75
CA THR A 142 24.99 5.67 -5.62
C THR A 142 24.23 5.45 -4.31
N ASP A 143 23.54 6.47 -3.84
CA ASP A 143 22.70 6.34 -2.65
C ASP A 143 21.59 5.30 -2.88
N SER A 144 21.36 4.43 -1.90
CA SER A 144 20.34 3.38 -1.95
C SER A 144 18.97 3.86 -1.48
N VAL A 145 18.95 4.92 -0.68
CA VAL A 145 17.75 5.55 -0.12
C VAL A 145 17.94 7.07 -0.23
N ILE A 146 16.96 7.75 -0.80
CA ILE A 146 16.90 9.21 -0.88
C ILE A 146 15.61 9.62 -0.20
N GLU A 147 15.74 10.40 0.86
CA GLU A 147 14.61 10.97 1.62
C GLU A 147 14.42 12.42 1.22
N MET A 148 13.17 12.81 0.96
CA MET A 148 12.77 14.16 0.57
C MET A 148 11.62 14.61 1.45
N ASP A 149 11.69 15.85 1.95
CA ASP A 149 10.66 16.43 2.82
C ASP A 149 9.59 17.21 2.04
N ILE A 150 9.88 17.60 0.79
CA ILE A 150 8.98 18.37 -0.07
C ILE A 150 9.07 17.93 -1.53
N SER A 151 8.00 18.15 -2.30
CA SER A 151 8.02 17.92 -3.74
C SER A 151 9.00 18.86 -4.44
N ALA A 152 10.08 18.30 -4.96
CA ALA A 152 11.14 19.05 -5.64
C ALA A 152 11.77 18.23 -6.78
N PRO A 153 12.47 18.88 -7.73
CA PRO A 153 13.23 18.17 -8.75
C PRO A 153 14.35 17.31 -8.13
N LEU A 154 14.31 16.00 -8.39
CA LEU A 154 15.32 15.05 -7.94
C LEU A 154 16.41 14.86 -9.01
N THR A 155 17.66 14.94 -8.58
CA THR A 155 18.83 14.56 -9.37
C THR A 155 19.60 13.48 -8.64
N ILE A 156 19.75 12.31 -9.26
CA ILE A 156 20.52 11.20 -8.72
C ILE A 156 21.93 11.28 -9.27
N SER A 157 22.90 11.46 -8.38
CA SER A 157 24.32 11.48 -8.72
C SER A 157 25.06 10.35 -8.04
N GLY A 158 26.11 9.87 -8.70
CA GLY A 158 26.95 8.82 -8.15
C GLY A 158 28.22 8.65 -8.93
N LYS A 159 28.91 7.54 -8.66
CA LYS A 159 30.17 7.19 -9.29
C LYS A 159 30.16 5.76 -9.83
N VAL A 160 30.68 5.59 -11.03
CA VAL A 160 30.98 4.31 -11.65
C VAL A 160 32.48 4.08 -11.60
N ILE A 161 32.88 2.91 -11.12
CA ILE A 161 34.27 2.48 -11.05
C ILE A 161 34.46 1.40 -12.12
N HIS A 162 35.26 1.71 -13.13
CA HIS A 162 35.63 0.81 -14.22
C HIS A 162 37.03 1.19 -14.73
N SER A 163 37.70 0.28 -15.46
CA SER A 163 39.03 0.53 -16.05
C SER A 163 39.02 1.67 -17.08
N SER A 164 37.91 1.80 -17.80
CA SER A 164 37.64 2.85 -18.79
C SER A 164 36.30 3.54 -18.48
N PRO A 165 36.25 4.54 -17.58
CA PRO A 165 35.00 5.19 -17.18
C PRO A 165 34.25 5.89 -18.33
N GLU A 166 34.96 6.40 -19.34
CA GLU A 166 34.35 7.06 -20.51
C GLU A 166 33.52 6.12 -21.40
N SER A 167 33.74 4.81 -21.30
CA SER A 167 32.93 3.80 -22.00
C SER A 167 31.61 3.50 -21.29
N CYS A 168 31.42 4.02 -20.07
CA CYS A 168 30.27 3.71 -19.24
C CYS A 168 29.05 4.56 -19.61
N THR A 169 27.90 3.90 -19.63
CA THR A 169 26.58 4.52 -19.71
C THR A 169 25.77 4.13 -18.48
N VAL A 170 25.12 5.11 -17.85
CA VAL A 170 24.22 4.88 -16.70
C VAL A 170 22.79 5.17 -17.15
N SER A 171 21.88 4.26 -16.85
CA SER A 171 20.46 4.37 -17.18
C SER A 171 19.56 4.00 -16.02
N ASP A 172 18.42 4.69 -15.92
CA ASP A 172 17.32 4.41 -14.99
C ASP A 172 16.18 3.61 -15.66
N GLY A 173 16.34 3.22 -16.94
CA GLY A 173 15.33 2.58 -17.79
C GLY A 173 14.60 3.52 -18.76
N SER A 174 14.54 4.83 -18.49
CA SER A 174 13.88 5.84 -19.33
C SER A 174 14.87 6.87 -19.90
N ASN A 175 15.82 7.30 -19.09
CA ASN A 175 16.92 8.19 -19.38
C ASN A 175 18.26 7.44 -19.36
N SER A 176 19.22 7.93 -20.12
CA SER A 176 20.59 7.42 -20.12
C SER A 176 21.58 8.55 -20.24
N GLN A 177 22.69 8.48 -19.50
CA GLN A 177 23.76 9.47 -19.53
C GLN A 177 25.13 8.78 -19.67
N LEU A 178 26.04 9.42 -20.42
CA LEU A 178 27.44 9.03 -20.47
C LEU A 178 28.17 9.51 -19.22
N VAL A 179 29.06 8.67 -18.70
CA VAL A 179 29.86 8.97 -17.51
C VAL A 179 31.08 9.83 -17.91
N ASN A 180 31.49 10.74 -17.03
CA ASN A 180 32.67 11.58 -17.28
C ASN A 180 34.00 10.82 -17.04
N GLU A 181 35.14 11.43 -17.39
CA GLU A 181 36.48 10.83 -17.19
C GLU A 181 36.78 10.46 -15.72
N ALA A 182 36.13 11.13 -14.76
CA ALA A 182 36.28 10.88 -13.33
C ALA A 182 35.36 9.76 -12.80
N GLY A 183 34.50 9.18 -13.64
CA GLY A 183 33.53 8.17 -13.27
C GLY A 183 32.22 8.71 -12.70
N GLU A 184 31.96 10.02 -12.71
CA GLU A 184 30.77 10.62 -12.11
C GLU A 184 29.62 10.73 -13.11
N PHE A 185 28.39 10.55 -12.62
CA PHE A 185 27.16 10.73 -13.36
C PHE A 185 26.13 11.53 -12.55
N SER A 186 25.15 12.12 -13.23
CA SER A 186 24.08 12.92 -12.65
C SER A 186 22.84 12.90 -13.57
N ILE A 187 21.87 12.06 -13.20
CA ILE A 187 20.61 11.87 -13.95
C ILE A 187 19.50 12.67 -13.26
N ASN A 188 18.81 13.51 -14.03
CA ASN A 188 17.66 14.27 -13.55
C ASN A 188 16.38 13.44 -13.71
N HIS A 189 15.66 13.23 -12.62
CA HIS A 189 14.38 12.51 -12.58
C HIS A 189 13.15 13.44 -12.57
N GLY A 190 13.35 14.75 -12.58
CA GLY A 190 12.24 15.72 -12.54
C GLY A 190 11.63 15.80 -11.14
N VAL A 191 10.43 16.38 -11.06
CA VAL A 191 9.73 16.59 -9.79
C VAL A 191 9.20 15.27 -9.26
N VAL A 192 9.44 15.01 -7.97
CA VAL A 192 8.91 13.84 -7.26
C VAL A 192 7.60 14.21 -6.59
N GLU A 193 6.52 13.54 -6.97
CA GLU A 193 5.17 13.76 -6.42
C GLU A 193 4.73 12.64 -5.47
N GLU A 194 5.34 11.45 -5.56
CA GLU A 194 5.05 10.30 -4.71
C GLU A 194 6.31 9.45 -4.46
N SER A 195 6.27 8.56 -3.47
CA SER A 195 7.36 7.63 -3.18
C SER A 195 7.44 6.50 -4.23
N TYR A 196 8.63 6.23 -4.78
CA TYR A 196 8.82 5.18 -5.78
C TYR A 196 10.19 4.51 -5.70
N ASN A 197 10.29 3.33 -6.31
CA ASN A 197 11.54 2.58 -6.43
C ASN A 197 12.02 2.62 -7.87
N LEU A 198 13.31 2.90 -8.07
CA LEU A 198 13.93 2.89 -9.39
C LEU A 198 15.20 2.04 -9.38
N THR A 199 15.57 1.48 -10.53
CA THR A 199 16.80 0.70 -10.67
C THR A 199 17.76 1.42 -11.58
N ILE A 200 18.89 1.89 -11.03
CA ILE A 200 19.99 2.46 -11.80
C ILE A 200 20.88 1.32 -12.27
N THR A 201 21.16 1.26 -13.57
CA THR A 201 22.05 0.29 -14.19
C THR A 201 23.20 1.03 -14.87
N ALA A 202 24.43 0.64 -14.56
CA ALA A 202 25.62 1.07 -15.25
C ALA A 202 26.11 -0.06 -16.16
N THR A 203 26.36 0.24 -17.43
CA THR A 203 26.93 -0.67 -18.42
C THR A 203 28.21 -0.05 -18.97
N CYS A 204 29.34 -0.74 -18.84
CA CYS A 204 30.65 -0.28 -19.29
C CYS A 204 31.36 -1.35 -20.12
N GLY A 205 32.29 -0.91 -20.98
CA GLY A 205 33.14 -1.80 -21.77
C GLY A 205 33.30 -1.29 -23.20
N ILE A 206 34.54 -1.34 -23.70
CA ILE A 206 34.88 -1.06 -25.10
C ILE A 206 34.89 -2.37 -25.90
N TRP A 207 35.38 -3.44 -25.28
CA TRP A 207 35.56 -4.77 -25.88
C TRP A 207 34.81 -5.85 -25.13
N THR A 208 34.78 -5.77 -23.79
CA THR A 208 34.04 -6.69 -22.93
C THR A 208 33.07 -5.92 -22.07
N GLU A 209 31.77 -6.04 -22.37
CA GLU A 209 30.73 -5.38 -21.61
C GLU A 209 30.55 -6.03 -20.23
N SER A 210 30.51 -5.19 -19.19
CA SER A 210 30.12 -5.56 -17.84
C SER A 210 29.06 -4.57 -17.33
N GLN A 211 28.20 -5.03 -16.41
CA GLN A 211 27.13 -4.21 -15.86
C GLN A 211 26.95 -4.41 -14.36
N ASP A 212 26.51 -3.36 -13.67
CA ASP A 212 26.09 -3.39 -12.27
C ASP A 212 24.82 -2.56 -12.08
N SER A 213 23.94 -3.02 -11.21
CA SER A 213 22.65 -2.38 -10.95
C SER A 213 22.42 -2.16 -9.46
N ARG A 214 21.81 -1.03 -9.12
CA ARG A 214 21.42 -0.68 -7.75
C ARG A 214 19.97 -0.23 -7.73
N LEU A 215 19.22 -0.75 -6.76
CA LEU A 215 17.88 -0.29 -6.45
C LEU A 215 18.01 0.95 -5.57
N VAL A 216 17.44 2.06 -6.02
CA VAL A 216 17.32 3.31 -5.26
C VAL A 216 15.86 3.46 -4.85
N ARG A 217 15.64 3.66 -3.56
CA ARG A 217 14.31 3.95 -3.00
C ARG A 217 14.20 5.45 -2.75
N VAL A 218 13.24 6.09 -3.39
CA VAL A 218 12.92 7.50 -3.16
C VAL A 218 11.72 7.54 -2.23
N ILE A 219 11.92 8.12 -1.05
CA ILE A 219 10.88 8.28 -0.03
C ILE A 219 10.59 9.77 0.03
N LEU A 220 9.39 10.16 -0.41
CA LEU A 220 8.84 11.46 -0.12
C LEU A 220 8.08 11.31 1.21
N ALA A 221 8.62 11.93 2.26
CA ALA A 221 7.84 12.19 3.46
C ALA A 221 6.86 13.30 3.09
N SER A 222 5.67 12.93 2.61
CA SER A 222 4.51 13.81 2.59
C SER A 222 4.33 14.35 4.02
N SER A 223 4.23 15.67 4.24
CA SER A 223 3.31 16.60 3.57
C SER A 223 3.68 18.07 3.83
N ASN A 224 3.07 18.98 3.07
CA ASN A 224 2.94 20.37 3.47
C ASN A 224 2.07 20.43 4.75
N ASP A 225 2.34 21.38 5.63
CA ASP A 225 1.63 21.61 6.91
C ASP A 225 1.63 23.14 7.05
N MET A 226 0.52 23.77 6.69
CA MET A 226 0.46 25.19 6.36
C MET A 226 0.16 26.09 7.56
N ASP A 227 -0.59 25.62 8.54
CA ASP A 227 -0.79 26.26 9.85
C ASP A 227 0.16 25.72 10.93
N GLY A 228 0.87 24.62 10.69
CA GLY A 228 1.92 24.12 11.56
C GLY A 228 1.39 23.36 12.76
N ASP A 229 0.16 22.88 12.70
CA ASP A 229 -0.50 22.15 13.79
C ASP A 229 0.11 20.74 14.00
N GLY A 230 0.83 20.24 13.00
CA GLY A 230 1.51 18.94 12.97
C GLY A 230 0.76 17.86 12.18
N ILE A 231 -0.39 18.19 11.59
CA ILE A 231 -1.18 17.35 10.69
C ILE A 231 -0.88 17.76 9.24
N PRO A 232 -0.61 16.78 8.36
CA PRO A 232 -0.48 17.01 6.92
C PRO A 232 -1.65 17.74 6.25
N ASP A 233 -1.41 18.75 5.39
CA ASP A 233 -2.45 19.39 4.54
C ASP A 233 -3.33 18.37 3.76
N ASP A 234 -2.78 17.21 3.38
CA ASP A 234 -3.50 16.15 2.65
C ASP A 234 -4.41 15.28 3.56
N SER A 235 -4.19 15.35 4.87
CA SER A 235 -4.92 14.65 5.93
C SER A 235 -5.59 15.64 6.91
N ASP A 236 -5.59 16.93 6.58
CA ASP A 236 -6.09 18.02 7.40
C ASP A 236 -7.36 18.58 6.74
N SER A 237 -8.46 18.58 7.47
CA SER A 237 -9.76 19.15 7.04
C SER A 237 -9.75 20.67 7.09
N CYS A 238 -8.87 21.26 7.89
CA CYS A 238 -8.65 22.69 8.08
C CYS A 238 -7.20 23.16 7.74
N PRO A 239 -6.64 22.95 6.53
CA PRO A 239 -5.21 23.23 6.20
C PRO A 239 -4.71 24.68 6.28
N ASN A 240 -5.55 25.62 6.69
CA ASN A 240 -5.17 27.02 6.90
C ASN A 240 -5.81 27.55 8.20
N GLY A 241 -6.09 26.64 9.12
CA GLY A 241 -6.89 26.86 10.31
C GLY A 241 -6.06 27.34 11.48
N TYR A 242 -6.44 26.92 12.68
CA TYR A 242 -5.62 27.09 13.87
C TYR A 242 -4.39 26.20 13.80
N GLY A 243 -3.23 26.72 14.23
CA GLY A 243 -2.02 25.91 14.32
C GLY A 243 -0.97 26.49 15.27
N GLU A 244 0.31 26.26 14.95
CA GLU A 244 1.45 26.69 15.79
C GLU A 244 1.46 28.22 16.01
N ASP A 245 1.08 29.00 14.99
CA ASP A 245 1.10 30.47 15.02
C ASP A 245 0.07 31.04 16.03
N GLU A 246 -1.06 30.35 16.20
CA GLU A 246 -2.12 30.63 17.17
C GLU A 246 -1.85 29.98 18.54
N GLY A 247 -0.85 29.10 18.61
CA GLY A 247 -0.46 28.39 19.83
C GLY A 247 -1.37 27.22 20.17
N TRP A 248 -2.01 26.66 19.15
CA TRP A 248 -2.80 25.45 19.25
C TRP A 248 -2.05 24.28 18.63
N ASN A 249 -2.18 23.12 19.26
CA ASN A 249 -1.72 21.84 18.71
C ASN A 249 -2.84 20.82 18.93
N PRO A 250 -3.16 19.99 17.91
CA PRO A 250 -4.24 19.04 17.99
C PRO A 250 -3.99 17.97 19.08
N ASN A 251 -5.04 17.58 19.77
CA ASN A 251 -5.03 16.58 20.84
C ASN A 251 -6.46 16.07 21.11
N GLU A 252 -6.59 14.91 21.78
CA GLU A 252 -7.87 14.22 22.07
C GLU A 252 -8.98 15.04 22.78
N ILE A 253 -8.74 16.30 23.17
CA ILE A 253 -9.71 17.16 23.86
C ILE A 253 -10.15 18.36 22.98
N THR A 254 -9.38 18.71 21.95
CA THR A 254 -9.61 19.93 21.14
C THR A 254 -9.49 19.66 19.63
N ASP A 255 -9.48 18.39 19.26
CA ASP A 255 -9.32 17.81 17.93
C ASP A 255 -9.71 16.34 18.09
N ARG A 256 -11.01 16.13 18.29
CA ARG A 256 -11.53 14.89 18.84
C ARG A 256 -11.44 13.73 17.85
N ASP A 257 -11.70 14.00 16.58
CA ASP A 257 -11.63 13.03 15.49
C ASP A 257 -10.25 12.97 14.80
N SER A 258 -9.35 13.89 15.16
CA SER A 258 -7.99 13.97 14.65
C SER A 258 -7.88 14.35 13.18
N ASP A 259 -8.78 15.20 12.71
CA ASP A 259 -8.79 15.68 11.33
C ASP A 259 -8.06 17.02 11.12
N GLY A 260 -7.51 17.63 12.19
CA GLY A 260 -6.76 18.89 12.10
C GLY A 260 -7.63 20.15 12.20
N CYS A 261 -8.93 20.00 12.38
CA CYS A 261 -9.79 21.10 12.76
C CYS A 261 -9.82 21.28 14.30
N HIS A 262 -9.93 22.53 14.72
CA HIS A 262 -10.10 22.85 16.14
C HIS A 262 -11.59 22.80 16.50
N ASP A 263 -11.97 21.80 17.31
CA ASP A 263 -13.34 21.52 17.79
C ASP A 263 -14.14 22.81 18.12
N PHE A 264 -13.55 23.73 18.88
CA PHE A 264 -14.30 24.87 19.40
C PHE A 264 -14.58 25.99 18.37
N GLU A 265 -13.78 26.13 17.31
CA GLU A 265 -13.83 27.33 16.45
C GLU A 265 -13.95 27.06 14.95
N GLU A 266 -13.53 25.88 14.49
CA GLU A 266 -13.43 25.57 13.06
C GLU A 266 -14.17 24.30 12.67
N ASP A 267 -14.21 23.32 13.57
CA ASP A 267 -15.03 22.13 13.40
C ASP A 267 -16.51 22.42 13.73
N LEU A 268 -17.40 21.72 13.05
CA LEU A 268 -18.85 21.78 13.27
C LEU A 268 -19.44 20.38 13.50
N ASP A 269 -18.60 19.35 13.51
CA ASP A 269 -18.92 17.93 13.60
C ASP A 269 -17.72 17.21 14.25
N ASP A 270 -17.55 17.39 15.56
CA ASP A 270 -16.35 17.03 16.35
C ASP A 270 -16.01 15.51 16.32
N ASP A 271 -16.92 14.62 15.93
CA ASP A 271 -16.65 13.19 15.71
C ASP A 271 -16.90 12.69 14.29
N ASN A 272 -17.28 13.59 13.39
CA ASN A 272 -17.48 13.35 11.97
C ASN A 272 -18.52 12.26 11.68
N ASP A 273 -19.60 12.23 12.46
CA ASP A 273 -20.70 11.27 12.31
C ASP A 273 -21.81 11.71 11.33
N LEU A 274 -21.67 12.92 10.76
CA LEU A 274 -22.57 13.62 9.84
C LEU A 274 -23.72 14.41 10.50
N ILE A 275 -23.84 14.43 11.81
CA ILE A 275 -24.74 15.28 12.58
C ILE A 275 -23.94 16.44 13.16
N PRO A 276 -24.27 17.71 12.84
CA PRO A 276 -23.49 18.83 13.37
C PRO A 276 -23.65 19.00 14.89
N ASP A 277 -22.64 19.49 15.60
CA ASP A 277 -22.63 19.61 17.08
C ASP A 277 -23.80 20.40 17.70
N ILE A 278 -24.52 21.19 16.89
CA ILE A 278 -25.70 21.94 17.34
C ILE A 278 -26.97 21.10 17.41
N ASP A 279 -27.01 20.03 16.60
CA ASP A 279 -28.11 19.09 16.46
C ASP A 279 -27.70 17.69 17.00
N ASP A 280 -26.44 17.50 17.42
CA ASP A 280 -25.90 16.30 18.08
C ASP A 280 -26.01 16.41 19.62
N ASP A 281 -26.72 15.47 20.24
CA ASP A 281 -26.94 15.39 21.68
C ASP A 281 -25.84 14.61 22.42
N CYS A 282 -24.97 13.93 21.68
CA CYS A 282 -23.80 13.27 22.21
C CYS A 282 -22.56 13.54 21.36
N ALA A 283 -21.75 12.51 21.29
CA ALA A 283 -20.35 12.56 20.98
C ALA A 283 -19.98 11.10 20.71
N SER A 284 -20.36 10.62 19.54
CA SER A 284 -20.26 9.24 19.05
C SER A 284 -18.83 8.71 18.87
N GLU A 285 -18.69 7.38 18.80
CA GLU A 285 -17.39 6.73 18.55
C GLU A 285 -16.80 7.16 17.19
N ILE A 286 -15.54 7.62 17.18
CA ILE A 286 -14.87 8.07 15.95
C ILE A 286 -14.94 7.02 14.83
N GLY A 287 -15.51 7.42 13.70
CA GLY A 287 -15.71 6.58 12.52
C GLY A 287 -17.01 5.77 12.50
N TRP A 288 -17.85 5.93 13.52
CA TRP A 288 -19.29 5.70 13.40
C TRP A 288 -19.91 6.83 12.55
N VAL A 289 -21.05 6.54 11.93
CA VAL A 289 -21.76 7.50 11.07
C VAL A 289 -23.25 7.29 11.31
N SER A 290 -23.96 8.38 11.56
CA SER A 290 -25.41 8.40 11.73
C SER A 290 -26.13 8.02 10.42
N ASP A 291 -27.07 7.08 10.53
CA ASP A 291 -28.01 6.70 9.50
C ASP A 291 -29.36 6.28 10.08
N SER A 292 -30.40 6.29 9.26
CA SER A 292 -31.79 6.00 9.68
C SER A 292 -32.06 4.60 10.27
N VAL A 293 -31.04 3.75 10.38
CA VAL A 293 -31.13 2.39 10.93
C VAL A 293 -30.39 2.25 12.26
N ASN A 294 -29.35 3.05 12.50
CA ASN A 294 -28.51 3.00 13.70
C ASN A 294 -28.63 4.25 14.60
N ASP A 295 -29.35 5.27 14.13
CA ASP A 295 -29.72 6.50 14.83
C ASP A 295 -31.14 6.87 14.33
N PHE A 296 -32.15 6.48 15.11
CA PHE A 296 -33.55 6.53 14.66
C PHE A 296 -34.15 7.94 14.70
N ASP A 297 -33.86 8.72 15.73
CA ASP A 297 -34.35 10.09 15.91
C ASP A 297 -33.43 11.16 15.30
N THR A 298 -32.22 10.76 14.87
CA THR A 298 -31.20 11.59 14.21
C THR A 298 -30.58 12.64 15.12
N ASP A 299 -30.38 12.30 16.40
CA ASP A 299 -29.74 13.14 17.40
C ASP A 299 -28.22 12.96 17.48
N GLY A 300 -27.61 12.17 16.58
CA GLY A 300 -26.16 11.89 16.60
C GLY A 300 -25.76 10.75 17.52
N CYS A 301 -26.71 10.14 18.24
CA CYS A 301 -26.43 9.07 19.18
C CYS A 301 -26.73 7.70 18.61
N ALA A 302 -25.80 6.77 18.84
CA ALA A 302 -26.00 5.40 18.38
C ALA A 302 -27.03 4.65 19.26
N ASP A 303 -28.18 4.28 18.68
CA ASP A 303 -29.27 3.45 19.26
C ASP A 303 -28.74 2.26 20.09
N SER A 304 -27.66 1.65 19.61
CA SER A 304 -27.18 0.37 20.17
C SER A 304 -26.31 0.50 21.41
N THR A 305 -25.82 1.71 21.73
CA THR A 305 -24.73 1.90 22.68
C THR A 305 -24.80 3.17 23.51
N GLU A 306 -25.26 4.27 22.93
CA GLU A 306 -25.12 5.61 23.51
C GLU A 306 -26.48 6.25 23.76
N ASP A 307 -27.43 6.01 22.86
CA ASP A 307 -28.82 6.37 23.04
C ASP A 307 -29.57 5.29 23.86
N ASN A 308 -30.53 5.71 24.68
CA ASN A 308 -31.44 4.83 25.42
C ASN A 308 -32.92 5.25 25.26
N ASP A 309 -33.20 6.19 24.36
CA ASP A 309 -34.53 6.74 24.03
C ASP A 309 -34.56 6.97 22.52
N ASP A 310 -34.63 5.87 21.77
CA ASP A 310 -34.42 5.80 20.30
C ASP A 310 -35.34 6.76 19.51
N ASP A 311 -36.48 7.22 20.06
CA ASP A 311 -37.41 8.17 19.42
C ASP A 311 -37.58 9.53 20.14
N ASN A 312 -36.90 9.69 21.28
CA ASN A 312 -36.70 10.92 22.05
C ASN A 312 -38.02 11.57 22.50
N ASP A 313 -38.97 10.72 22.89
CA ASP A 313 -40.24 11.14 23.48
C ASP A 313 -40.15 11.38 25.00
N GLY A 314 -39.02 10.99 25.62
CA GLY A 314 -38.72 11.15 27.03
C GLY A 314 -38.98 9.91 27.89
N VAL A 315 -39.29 8.75 27.29
CA VAL A 315 -39.39 7.44 27.94
C VAL A 315 -38.25 6.55 27.44
N GLU A 316 -37.44 6.00 28.36
CA GLU A 316 -36.33 5.12 27.94
C GLU A 316 -36.86 3.84 27.26
N ASP A 317 -36.17 3.33 26.22
CA ASP A 317 -36.55 2.14 25.43
C ASP A 317 -36.96 0.90 26.24
N ASN A 318 -36.42 0.80 27.45
CA ASN A 318 -36.64 -0.35 28.33
C ASN A 318 -37.93 -0.25 29.15
N GLU A 319 -38.44 0.98 29.31
CA GLU A 319 -39.71 1.34 29.94
C GLU A 319 -40.77 1.71 28.88
N ASP A 320 -40.38 1.87 27.62
CA ASP A 320 -41.25 2.20 26.49
C ASP A 320 -41.88 0.97 25.80
N SER A 321 -43.19 1.02 25.57
CA SER A 321 -43.98 0.05 24.79
C SER A 321 -43.83 0.24 23.28
N CYS A 322 -43.45 1.44 22.85
CA CYS A 322 -43.18 1.88 21.49
C CYS A 322 -41.76 2.44 21.29
N PRO A 323 -40.65 1.70 21.59
CA PRO A 323 -39.26 2.23 21.57
C PRO A 323 -38.75 2.80 20.24
N ARG A 324 -39.52 2.69 19.16
CA ARG A 324 -39.22 3.27 17.85
C ARG A 324 -40.50 3.82 17.25
N GLY A 325 -41.10 4.74 17.99
CA GLY A 325 -42.37 5.38 17.69
C GLY A 325 -42.21 6.64 16.84
N GLU A 326 -43.12 7.57 17.04
CA GLU A 326 -43.18 8.79 16.26
C GLU A 326 -42.16 9.79 16.82
N ILE A 327 -41.20 10.24 16.03
CA ILE A 327 -40.24 11.24 16.53
C ILE A 327 -40.88 12.64 16.67
N GLY A 328 -40.42 13.43 17.64
CA GLY A 328 -40.74 14.86 17.77
C GLY A 328 -42.02 15.19 18.54
N TRP A 329 -42.40 14.36 19.51
CA TRP A 329 -43.37 14.68 20.55
C TRP A 329 -42.76 14.35 21.93
N GLU A 330 -43.54 14.46 23.01
CA GLU A 330 -43.08 14.10 24.35
C GLU A 330 -44.18 13.31 25.06
N SER A 331 -43.83 12.21 25.74
CA SER A 331 -44.74 11.47 26.61
C SER A 331 -45.18 12.33 27.79
N LYS A 332 -46.47 12.63 27.83
CA LYS A 332 -47.11 13.47 28.84
C LYS A 332 -48.55 12.99 29.04
N PRO A 333 -49.17 13.20 30.22
CA PRO A 333 -50.51 12.70 30.55
C PRO A 333 -51.69 13.17 29.68
N TYR A 334 -51.43 13.95 28.62
CA TYR A 334 -52.43 14.44 27.67
C TYR A 334 -52.10 14.07 26.20
N THR A 335 -50.93 13.50 25.95
CA THR A 335 -50.46 12.96 24.66
C THR A 335 -50.21 11.46 24.70
N ASP A 336 -49.97 10.94 25.89
CA ASP A 336 -49.78 9.54 26.29
C ASP A 336 -50.43 9.41 27.69
N TRP A 337 -51.57 8.74 27.78
CA TRP A 337 -52.42 8.77 28.96
C TRP A 337 -51.91 7.87 30.10
N ASP A 338 -51.31 6.73 29.79
CA ASP A 338 -50.76 5.81 30.77
C ASP A 338 -49.24 5.93 30.99
N LEU A 339 -48.56 6.73 30.17
CA LEU A 339 -47.15 7.06 30.21
C LEU A 339 -46.26 5.87 29.85
N ASP A 340 -46.67 5.08 28.87
CA ASP A 340 -45.91 3.93 28.37
C ASP A 340 -45.02 4.23 27.17
N GLY A 341 -44.96 5.48 26.69
CA GLY A 341 -44.15 5.92 25.53
C GLY A 341 -44.84 5.70 24.18
N CYS A 342 -46.03 5.12 24.14
CA CYS A 342 -46.84 5.08 22.93
C CYS A 342 -47.73 6.31 22.81
N ARG A 343 -47.70 6.97 21.66
CA ARG A 343 -48.58 8.12 21.42
C ARG A 343 -50.04 7.67 21.24
N ASP A 344 -50.93 8.10 22.15
CA ASP A 344 -52.40 7.89 22.13
C ASP A 344 -53.01 7.98 20.71
N TYR A 345 -52.56 8.96 19.92
CA TYR A 345 -53.22 9.33 18.66
C TYR A 345 -52.79 8.48 17.46
N THR A 346 -51.60 7.90 17.48
CA THR A 346 -50.96 7.30 16.29
C THR A 346 -50.46 5.88 16.49
N GLU A 347 -50.07 5.53 17.71
CA GLU A 347 -49.25 4.34 17.98
C GLU A 347 -49.89 3.44 19.02
N ASP A 348 -50.60 4.04 19.97
CA ASP A 348 -51.36 3.34 20.98
C ASP A 348 -52.78 2.98 20.49
N MET A 349 -53.29 1.84 20.96
CA MET A 349 -54.68 1.41 20.75
C MET A 349 -55.37 1.01 22.06
N ASP A 350 -54.71 1.26 23.20
CA ASP A 350 -55.10 0.92 24.57
C ASP A 350 -54.56 2.03 25.50
N ASP A 351 -55.12 3.24 25.37
CA ASP A 351 -54.66 4.51 25.98
C ASP A 351 -54.48 4.41 27.53
N ASP A 352 -55.08 3.43 28.20
CA ASP A 352 -54.91 3.23 29.65
C ASP A 352 -54.27 1.89 30.06
N ASN A 353 -53.79 1.11 29.09
CA ASN A 353 -53.09 -0.17 29.27
C ASN A 353 -53.83 -1.14 30.20
N ASP A 354 -55.13 -1.33 29.98
CA ASP A 354 -55.94 -2.30 30.71
C ASP A 354 -56.16 -3.64 29.98
N LEU A 355 -55.60 -3.78 28.77
CA LEU A 355 -55.76 -4.87 27.80
C LEU A 355 -57.06 -4.84 26.97
N VAL A 356 -57.82 -3.75 27.02
CA VAL A 356 -59.06 -3.53 26.25
C VAL A 356 -58.85 -2.36 25.30
N ASN A 357 -58.84 -2.65 24.00
CA ASN A 357 -58.67 -1.59 23.01
C ASN A 357 -59.73 -0.47 23.10
N ASP A 358 -59.30 0.79 22.91
CA ASP A 358 -60.15 2.00 23.04
C ASP A 358 -61.47 1.92 22.26
N THR A 359 -61.45 1.21 21.13
CA THR A 359 -62.62 1.10 20.24
C THR A 359 -63.77 0.28 20.82
N ILE A 360 -63.48 -0.56 21.81
CA ILE A 360 -64.44 -1.42 22.49
C ILE A 360 -64.49 -1.17 24.01
N ASP A 361 -63.64 -0.28 24.50
CA ASP A 361 -63.61 0.17 25.88
C ASP A 361 -64.58 1.35 26.13
N SER A 362 -65.44 1.21 27.13
CA SER A 362 -66.33 2.25 27.63
C SER A 362 -65.57 3.38 28.35
N CYS A 363 -64.44 3.04 28.96
CA CYS A 363 -63.59 3.82 29.83
C CYS A 363 -62.17 4.04 29.30
N TRP A 364 -61.95 4.03 27.98
CA TRP A 364 -60.68 4.20 27.23
C TRP A 364 -59.65 5.27 27.69
N ARG A 365 -59.95 6.13 28.65
CA ARG A 365 -59.00 7.00 29.37
C ARG A 365 -59.34 6.96 30.85
N GLY A 366 -59.25 5.77 31.41
CA GLY A 366 -59.63 5.44 32.77
C GLY A 366 -58.42 5.37 33.68
N PHE A 367 -58.51 4.50 34.66
CA PHE A 367 -57.48 4.21 35.62
C PHE A 367 -56.45 3.38 34.89
N SER A 368 -55.23 3.89 34.73
CA SER A 368 -54.27 3.20 33.89
C SER A 368 -53.53 2.06 34.58
N ASN A 369 -52.90 1.19 33.77
CA ASN A 369 -51.97 0.14 34.19
C ASN A 369 -52.60 -0.95 35.08
N TRP A 370 -53.68 -1.58 34.59
CA TRP A 370 -54.30 -2.74 35.24
C TRP A 370 -54.61 -3.84 34.21
N GLU A 371 -55.35 -4.88 34.59
CA GLU A 371 -55.68 -5.97 33.66
C GLU A 371 -57.19 -6.21 33.74
N SER A 372 -57.90 -5.98 32.63
CA SER A 372 -59.29 -6.38 32.45
C SER A 372 -59.41 -7.90 32.49
N ASN A 373 -60.10 -8.39 33.51
CA ASN A 373 -60.40 -9.80 33.68
C ASN A 373 -61.63 -9.96 34.58
N SER A 374 -62.20 -11.15 34.63
CA SER A 374 -63.41 -11.47 35.42
C SER A 374 -63.40 -11.12 36.93
N THR A 375 -62.26 -10.70 37.48
CA THR A 375 -62.14 -10.24 38.87
C THR A 375 -62.09 -8.72 39.03
N THR A 376 -61.68 -7.98 38.01
CA THR A 376 -61.44 -6.52 38.02
C THR A 376 -62.32 -5.77 37.02
N ASP A 377 -62.84 -6.46 36.01
CA ASP A 377 -63.80 -6.02 35.01
C ASP A 377 -64.77 -7.20 34.78
N PHE A 378 -65.88 -7.20 35.49
CA PHE A 378 -66.76 -8.36 35.51
C PHE A 378 -67.62 -8.50 34.25
N ASP A 379 -68.10 -7.40 33.68
CA ASP A 379 -68.89 -7.41 32.46
C ASP A 379 -68.03 -7.37 31.18
N GLY A 380 -66.76 -6.99 31.28
CA GLY A 380 -65.76 -6.99 30.21
C GLY A 380 -65.88 -5.78 29.29
N ASP A 381 -66.19 -4.60 29.83
CA ASP A 381 -66.38 -3.37 29.06
C ASP A 381 -65.20 -2.38 29.14
N GLY A 382 -64.12 -2.74 29.85
CA GLY A 382 -62.91 -1.92 30.02
C GLY A 382 -63.00 -0.88 31.14
N CYS A 383 -64.08 -0.86 31.91
CA CYS A 383 -64.16 -0.02 33.11
C CYS A 383 -63.71 -0.79 34.36
N TYR A 384 -62.86 -0.19 35.19
CA TYR A 384 -62.41 -0.83 36.42
C TYR A 384 -63.51 -0.85 37.50
N ASP A 385 -63.99 -2.06 37.87
CA ASP A 385 -65.06 -2.34 38.86
C ASP A 385 -64.92 -1.47 40.14
N LEU A 386 -63.68 -1.24 40.60
CA LEU A 386 -63.44 -0.60 41.90
C LEU A 386 -63.57 0.93 41.92
N SER A 387 -63.50 1.61 40.77
CA SER A 387 -63.45 3.07 40.75
C SER A 387 -64.13 3.77 39.59
N GLU A 388 -64.38 3.08 38.47
CA GLU A 388 -64.79 3.73 37.22
C GLU A 388 -66.04 3.12 36.62
N ASP A 389 -66.31 1.84 36.92
CA ASP A 389 -67.59 1.24 36.63
C ASP A 389 -68.62 1.60 37.72
N GLU A 390 -69.83 1.95 37.28
CA GLU A 390 -70.96 2.20 38.18
C GLU A 390 -71.93 0.99 38.24
N ASP A 391 -71.80 0.00 37.36
CA ASP A 391 -72.67 -1.17 37.19
C ASP A 391 -71.82 -2.41 36.79
N ASP A 392 -71.07 -2.97 37.75
CA ASP A 392 -70.06 -4.04 37.58
C ASP A 392 -70.51 -5.23 36.69
N ASP A 393 -71.81 -5.53 36.60
CA ASP A 393 -72.37 -6.64 35.80
C ASP A 393 -73.26 -6.24 34.62
N ASN A 394 -73.45 -4.94 34.44
CA ASN A 394 -74.21 -4.29 33.37
C ASN A 394 -75.61 -4.90 33.20
N ASP A 395 -76.24 -5.23 34.33
CA ASP A 395 -77.60 -5.74 34.40
C ASP A 395 -78.67 -4.62 34.42
N GLY A 396 -78.20 -3.37 34.50
CA GLY A 396 -79.00 -2.15 34.50
C GLY A 396 -79.33 -1.63 35.90
N VAL A 397 -78.64 -2.11 36.94
CA VAL A 397 -78.76 -1.66 38.32
C VAL A 397 -77.39 -1.29 38.87
N ASN A 398 -77.06 0.01 38.87
CA ASN A 398 -75.79 0.50 39.44
C ASN A 398 -75.52 -0.04 40.86
N ASP A 399 -74.24 -0.23 41.20
CA ASP A 399 -73.78 -0.76 42.48
C ASP A 399 -74.20 0.08 43.68
N VAL A 400 -74.02 1.40 43.55
CA VAL A 400 -74.29 2.37 44.60
C VAL A 400 -75.01 3.61 44.05
N ASN A 401 -75.75 4.30 44.93
CA ASN A 401 -76.24 5.63 44.61
C ASN A 401 -75.20 6.72 44.93
N PHE A 402 -75.51 7.98 44.59
CA PHE A 402 -74.68 9.16 44.91
C PHE A 402 -74.26 9.31 46.39
N THR A 403 -74.96 8.67 47.34
CA THR A 403 -74.61 8.70 48.78
C THR A 403 -73.73 7.53 49.24
N GLY A 404 -73.34 6.63 48.32
CA GLY A 404 -72.63 5.38 48.60
C GLY A 404 -73.52 4.30 49.22
N PHE A 405 -74.84 4.41 49.08
CA PHE A 405 -75.75 3.35 49.51
C PHE A 405 -75.87 2.30 48.41
N THR A 406 -75.55 1.06 48.75
CA THR A 406 -75.64 -0.11 47.87
C THR A 406 -77.06 -0.28 47.30
N LEU A 407 -77.18 -0.20 45.98
CA LEU A 407 -78.39 -0.40 45.21
C LEU A 407 -78.46 -1.84 44.69
N ASP A 408 -77.34 -2.37 44.19
CA ASP A 408 -77.25 -3.75 43.77
C ASP A 408 -76.81 -4.70 44.91
N LEU A 409 -77.60 -5.74 45.16
CA LEU A 409 -77.30 -6.78 46.15
C LEU A 409 -76.51 -7.95 45.58
N CYS A 410 -76.44 -8.05 44.25
CA CYS A 410 -75.81 -9.09 43.46
C CYS A 410 -74.96 -8.47 42.32
N PRO A 411 -73.85 -7.78 42.64
CA PRO A 411 -73.00 -7.02 41.70
C PRO A 411 -72.21 -7.85 40.67
N ARG A 412 -72.58 -9.13 40.48
CA ARG A 412 -71.90 -10.10 39.63
C ARG A 412 -72.88 -11.11 39.04
N THR A 413 -74.03 -10.62 38.61
CA THR A 413 -75.08 -11.38 37.97
C THR A 413 -74.59 -11.99 36.66
N PRO A 414 -74.91 -13.26 36.36
CA PRO A 414 -74.42 -13.89 35.13
C PRO A 414 -74.84 -13.13 33.85
N LYS A 415 -73.86 -12.81 33.00
CA LYS A 415 -74.04 -12.12 31.72
C LYS A 415 -75.20 -12.70 30.90
N GLY A 416 -76.17 -11.84 30.54
CA GLY A 416 -77.36 -12.22 29.76
C GLY A 416 -78.52 -12.82 30.56
N ALA A 417 -78.57 -12.59 31.89
CA ALA A 417 -79.73 -12.92 32.70
C ALA A 417 -81.02 -12.23 32.19
N GLN A 418 -82.15 -12.93 32.22
CA GLN A 418 -83.43 -12.46 31.65
C GLN A 418 -84.44 -11.99 32.72
N ASP A 419 -84.18 -12.23 34.01
CA ASP A 419 -85.10 -11.93 35.14
C ASP A 419 -84.39 -11.23 36.31
N VAL A 420 -83.58 -10.23 35.97
CA VAL A 420 -82.94 -9.31 36.92
C VAL A 420 -84.01 -8.49 37.64
N ASP A 421 -83.98 -8.50 38.97
CA ASP A 421 -84.85 -7.64 39.79
C ASP A 421 -84.34 -6.20 39.75
N GLY A 422 -84.99 -5.32 38.97
CA GLY A 422 -84.57 -3.92 38.77
C GLY A 422 -84.57 -3.00 40.00
N GLY A 423 -84.70 -3.53 41.22
CA GLY A 423 -84.43 -2.80 42.46
C GLY A 423 -83.39 -3.47 43.38
N LYS A 424 -82.77 -4.58 42.94
CA LYS A 424 -81.80 -5.38 43.71
C LYS A 424 -80.70 -6.05 42.87
N GLY A 425 -80.74 -5.93 41.54
CA GLY A 425 -79.77 -6.49 40.59
C GLY A 425 -79.55 -8.00 40.69
N CYS A 426 -80.53 -8.79 41.19
CA CYS A 426 -80.33 -10.25 41.35
C CYS A 426 -81.17 -11.07 40.36
N ASP A 427 -80.57 -12.03 39.65
CA ASP A 427 -81.27 -13.04 38.86
C ASP A 427 -81.98 -14.10 39.73
N ALA A 428 -82.97 -14.80 39.16
CA ALA A 428 -83.67 -15.92 39.77
C ALA A 428 -82.76 -17.01 40.35
N THR A 429 -81.56 -17.20 39.79
CA THR A 429 -80.57 -18.19 40.23
C THR A 429 -79.88 -17.79 41.54
N GLU A 430 -79.81 -16.49 41.84
CA GLU A 430 -79.05 -15.92 42.95
C GLU A 430 -79.93 -15.51 44.13
N LYS A 431 -81.24 -15.30 43.87
CA LYS A 431 -82.29 -15.10 44.90
C LYS A 431 -82.27 -16.17 46.01
N GLY A 432 -81.72 -17.36 45.75
CA GLY A 432 -81.63 -18.48 46.70
C GLY A 432 -80.38 -18.52 47.60
N LEU A 433 -79.30 -17.78 47.29
CA LEU A 433 -78.01 -17.92 47.99
C LEU A 433 -77.81 -16.96 49.18
N ARG A 434 -78.52 -15.82 49.22
CA ARG A 434 -78.41 -14.85 50.32
C ARG A 434 -79.60 -14.79 51.29
N GLN A 435 -80.65 -15.61 51.12
CA GLN A 435 -81.71 -15.77 52.13
C GLN A 435 -81.30 -16.60 53.36
N ARG A 436 -80.03 -16.48 53.79
CA ARG A 436 -79.60 -16.98 55.10
C ARG A 436 -78.99 -15.89 55.97
N TRP A 437 -79.51 -14.67 55.91
CA TRP A 437 -79.35 -13.72 57.00
C TRP A 437 -80.56 -12.78 57.13
N SER A 438 -81.38 -13.09 58.13
CA SER A 438 -82.23 -12.15 58.88
C SER A 438 -83.42 -11.48 58.16
N GLY A 439 -84.62 -12.06 58.33
CA GLY A 439 -85.80 -11.24 58.64
C GLY A 439 -86.99 -11.18 57.67
N CYS A 440 -87.26 -12.19 56.84
CA CYS A 440 -88.62 -12.36 56.29
C CYS A 440 -89.40 -13.36 57.14
N ALA A 441 -90.36 -12.82 57.87
CA ALA A 441 -91.28 -13.52 58.75
C ALA A 441 -92.70 -13.34 58.21
N ASP A 442 -92.99 -13.92 57.04
CA ASP A 442 -94.35 -14.18 56.57
C ASP A 442 -94.35 -15.08 55.32
N ASP A 443 -95.21 -16.09 55.40
CA ASP A 443 -95.47 -17.12 54.39
C ASP A 443 -95.96 -16.52 53.05
N ASN A 444 -95.27 -16.82 51.92
CA ASN A 444 -95.83 -17.16 50.59
C ASN A 444 -94.87 -16.93 49.41
N CYS A 445 -93.70 -17.57 49.39
CA CYS A 445 -93.08 -17.92 48.10
C CYS A 445 -93.44 -19.36 47.79
N ALA A 446 -94.41 -19.52 46.89
CA ALA A 446 -94.89 -20.80 46.42
C ALA A 446 -93.74 -21.60 45.79
N GLU A 447 -93.60 -22.87 46.20
CA GLU A 447 -92.78 -23.85 45.48
C GLU A 447 -93.25 -23.92 44.00
N PRO A 448 -92.35 -23.93 43.01
CA PRO A 448 -92.73 -24.34 41.66
C PRO A 448 -93.03 -25.85 41.64
N PRO A 449 -93.90 -26.32 40.73
CA PRO A 449 -94.45 -27.68 40.79
C PRO A 449 -93.39 -28.76 40.59
N ARG A 450 -93.56 -29.87 41.32
CA ARG A 450 -92.84 -31.15 41.17
C ARG A 450 -92.52 -31.48 39.71
N GLY A 451 -91.24 -31.64 39.39
CA GLY A 451 -90.86 -32.25 38.13
C GLY A 451 -89.44 -32.05 37.58
N MET A 452 -88.40 -31.79 38.39
CA MET A 452 -87.02 -31.93 37.89
C MET A 452 -86.11 -32.51 38.99
N CYS A 453 -85.66 -33.74 38.79
CA CYS A 453 -84.62 -34.35 39.60
C CYS A 453 -83.26 -33.73 39.25
N LYS A 454 -82.49 -33.32 40.26
CA LYS A 454 -81.05 -33.05 40.12
C LYS A 454 -80.29 -33.92 41.14
N ASN A 455 -79.30 -34.67 40.65
CA ASN A 455 -78.38 -35.56 41.38
C ASN A 455 -78.91 -36.89 41.96
N GLY A 456 -79.67 -37.65 41.16
CA GLY A 456 -79.56 -39.11 41.19
C GLY A 456 -79.84 -39.87 42.50
N MET A 457 -80.55 -39.28 43.46
CA MET A 457 -81.14 -39.99 44.60
C MET A 457 -82.48 -39.32 44.94
N CYS A 458 -83.54 -40.13 45.05
CA CYS A 458 -84.88 -39.68 45.43
C CYS A 458 -84.96 -39.26 46.90
#